data_AF-A0A7W5FRT9-F1
#
_entry.id   AF-A0A7W5FRT9-F1
#
_cell.length_a   1.000
_cell.length_b   1.000
_cell.length_c   1.000
_cell.angle_alpha   90.00
_cell.angle_beta   90.00
_cell.angle_gamma   90.00
#
_symmetry.space_group_name_H-M   'P 1'
#
loop_
_entity.id
_entity.type
_entity.pdbx_description
1 polymer ?
#
loop_
_entity_poly.entity_id
_entity_poly.type
_entity_poly.pdbx_seq_one_letter_code
_entity_poly.pdbx_strand_id
1 'polypeptide(L)'
;MTRTKQELSLQELMILKSELKSAEKSTALSYLMLLGGHLGIHRFYLKRPGTGAAQLALFLVATIFYFVMAIASETSNETLVILSVILFVLPAIALFIWIVVDLFLLPGMIRSYNERIEQDILQEIDRHRHMEQLMGRDRQDEQ
;
A
#
# COMPACT_ATOMS: atom_id res chain seq x y z
N MET A 1 -18.46 1.03 -19.69
CA MET A 1 -19.27 2.01 -18.94
C MET A 1 -19.03 1.75 -17.47
N THR A 2 -18.59 2.74 -16.69
CA THR A 2 -18.40 2.58 -15.24
C THR A 2 -19.74 2.85 -14.56
N ARG A 3 -20.44 1.80 -14.11
CA ARG A 3 -21.74 1.98 -13.44
C ARG A 3 -21.58 2.72 -12.12
N THR A 4 -22.56 3.56 -11.81
CA THR A 4 -22.66 4.22 -10.51
C THR A 4 -23.48 3.36 -9.54
N LYS A 5 -23.20 3.45 -8.24
CA LYS A 5 -23.91 2.69 -7.18
C LYS A 5 -25.43 2.85 -7.21
N GLN A 6 -25.92 3.92 -7.83
CA GLN A 6 -27.34 4.25 -7.94
C GLN A 6 -28.10 3.34 -8.92
N GLU A 7 -27.39 2.61 -9.80
CA GLU A 7 -27.99 1.72 -10.79
C GLU A 7 -28.03 0.24 -10.35
N LEU A 8 -27.60 -0.05 -9.13
CA LEU A 8 -27.60 -1.41 -8.58
C LEU A 8 -28.95 -1.74 -7.94
N SER A 9 -29.38 -2.99 -8.10
CA SER A 9 -30.48 -3.52 -7.30
C SER A 9 -30.08 -3.58 -5.82
N LEU A 10 -31.06 -3.72 -4.93
CA LEU A 10 -30.80 -3.85 -3.48
C LEU A 10 -29.93 -5.06 -3.15
N GLN A 11 -30.10 -6.16 -3.90
CA GLN A 11 -29.33 -7.39 -3.71
C GLN A 11 -27.86 -7.17 -4.08
N GLU A 12 -27.60 -6.59 -5.25
CA GLU A 12 -26.23 -6.28 -5.70
C GLU A 12 -25.55 -5.23 -4.83
N LEU A 13 -26.30 -4.21 -4.37
CA LEU A 13 -25.75 -3.23 -3.43
C LEU A 13 -25.35 -3.87 -2.10
N MET A 14 -26.13 -4.83 -1.61
CA MET A 14 -25.81 -5.56 -0.39
C MET A 14 -24.56 -6.43 -0.57
N ILE A 15 -24.44 -7.14 -1.70
CA ILE A 15 -23.25 -7.91 -2.07
C ILE A 15 -22.03 -6.98 -2.14
N LEU A 16 -22.09 -5.90 -2.92
CA LEU A 16 -21.02 -4.90 -3.06
C LEU A 16 -20.56 -4.40 -1.69
N LYS A 17 -21.49 -3.98 -0.82
CA LYS A 17 -21.14 -3.46 0.51
C LYS A 17 -20.50 -4.53 1.39
N SER A 18 -20.96 -5.77 1.29
CA SER A 18 -20.40 -6.89 2.08
C SER A 18 -18.98 -7.23 1.65
N GLU A 19 -18.73 -7.30 0.34
CA GLU A 19 -17.41 -7.59 -0.21
C GLU A 19 -16.45 -6.42 0.04
N LEU A 20 -16.86 -5.19 -0.25
CA LEU A 20 -16.06 -3.99 -0.04
C LEU A 20 -15.60 -3.85 1.41
N LYS A 21 -16.51 -4.04 2.38
CA LYS A 21 -16.20 -3.96 3.81
C LYS A 21 -15.15 -5.01 4.24
N SER A 22 -15.12 -6.17 3.60
CA SER A 22 -14.13 -7.21 3.91
C SER A 22 -12.79 -6.99 3.20
N ALA A 23 -12.79 -6.35 2.04
CA ALA A 23 -11.60 -6.12 1.22
C ALA A 23 -10.89 -4.78 1.50
N GLU A 24 -11.60 -3.79 2.06
CA GLU A 24 -11.07 -2.46 2.35
C GLU A 24 -9.87 -2.50 3.31
N LYS A 25 -8.98 -1.52 3.16
CA LYS A 25 -7.83 -1.34 4.04
C LYS A 25 -8.14 -0.28 5.09
N SER A 26 -7.78 -0.59 6.33
CA SER A 26 -8.02 0.29 7.48
C SER A 26 -6.99 1.42 7.54
N THR A 27 -7.50 2.65 7.68
CA THR A 27 -6.68 3.84 7.89
C THR A 27 -5.91 3.77 9.19
N ALA A 28 -6.59 3.45 10.30
CA ALA A 28 -5.96 3.38 11.61
C ALA A 28 -4.83 2.34 11.64
N LEU A 29 -5.07 1.16 11.05
CA LEU A 29 -4.05 0.11 10.98
C LEU A 29 -2.85 0.53 10.12
N SER A 30 -3.09 1.22 9.01
CA SER A 30 -2.02 1.72 8.15
C SER A 30 -1.14 2.76 8.88
N TYR A 31 -1.75 3.63 9.68
CA TYR A 31 -1.00 4.57 10.53
C TYR A 31 -0.26 3.86 11.67
N LEU A 32 -0.84 2.82 12.26
CA LEU A 32 -0.13 1.99 13.24
C LEU A 32 1.11 1.33 12.63
N MET A 33 1.00 0.85 11.38
CA MET A 33 2.15 0.32 10.63
C MET A 33 3.18 1.40 10.31
N LEU A 34 2.77 2.64 10.03
CA LEU A 34 3.66 3.77 9.83
C LEU A 34 4.45 4.10 11.11
N LEU A 35 3.80 4.02 12.28
CA LEU A 35 4.48 4.12 13.59
C LEU A 35 5.45 2.96 13.82
N GLY A 36 5.17 1.78 13.26
CA GLY A 36 6.08 0.64 13.18
C GLY A 36 7.38 0.92 12.41
N GLY A 37 7.47 2.08 11.75
CA GLY A 37 8.74 2.74 11.43
C GLY A 37 9.22 2.55 10.00
N HIS A 38 10.54 2.50 9.86
CA HIS A 38 11.26 2.64 8.59
C HIS A 38 11.27 1.40 7.70
N LEU A 39 10.65 0.30 8.12
CA LEU A 39 10.63 -0.98 7.39
C LEU A 39 9.77 -0.96 6.11
N GLY A 40 8.89 0.03 5.95
CA GLY A 40 8.01 0.14 4.77
C GLY A 40 6.79 -0.80 4.78
N ILE A 41 6.43 -1.34 5.95
CA ILE A 41 5.33 -2.33 6.12
C ILE A 41 3.98 -1.77 5.65
N HIS A 42 3.69 -0.50 5.93
CA HIS A 42 2.47 0.18 5.49
C HIS A 42 2.33 0.18 3.96
N ARG A 43 3.43 0.24 3.20
CA ARG A 43 3.40 0.17 1.73
C ARG A 43 3.14 -1.24 1.23
N PHE A 44 3.68 -2.27 1.89
CA PHE A 44 3.37 -3.66 1.58
C PHE A 44 1.90 -4.01 1.86
N TYR A 45 1.35 -3.49 2.97
CA TYR A 45 -0.08 -3.63 3.30
C TYR A 45 -0.99 -3.05 2.22
N LEU A 46 -0.61 -1.92 1.63
CA LEU A 46 -1.33 -1.27 0.52
C LEU A 46 -0.96 -1.83 -0.86
N LYS A 47 -0.34 -3.01 -0.92
CA LYS A 47 0.04 -3.72 -2.16
C LYS A 47 0.93 -2.87 -3.08
N ARG A 48 1.86 -2.10 -2.51
CA ARG A 48 2.89 -1.31 -3.23
C ARG A 48 4.30 -1.86 -2.98
N PRO A 49 4.61 -3.10 -3.45
CA PRO A 49 5.84 -3.80 -3.09
C PRO A 49 7.11 -3.08 -3.55
N GLY A 50 7.11 -2.40 -4.71
CA GLY A 50 8.29 -1.70 -5.21
C GLY A 50 8.79 -0.61 -4.26
N THR A 51 7.91 0.32 -3.89
CA THR A 51 8.30 1.40 -2.95
C THR A 51 8.51 0.91 -1.52
N GLY A 52 7.81 -0.14 -1.09
CA GLY A 52 8.06 -0.78 0.21
C GLY A 52 9.44 -1.43 0.26
N ALA A 53 9.83 -2.15 -0.80
CA ALA A 53 11.15 -2.78 -0.91
C ALA A 53 12.28 -1.75 -0.99
N ALA A 54 12.07 -0.63 -1.70
CA ALA A 54 13.03 0.47 -1.72
C ALA A 54 13.25 1.06 -0.32
N GLN A 55 12.17 1.28 0.44
CA GLN A 55 12.26 1.79 1.80
C GLN A 55 12.98 0.78 2.73
N LEU A 56 12.66 -0.52 2.62
CA LEU A 56 13.34 -1.58 3.37
C LEU A 56 14.84 -1.65 3.03
N ALA A 57 15.19 -1.60 1.74
CA ALA A 57 16.60 -1.62 1.31
C ALA A 57 17.36 -0.43 1.88
N LEU A 58 16.78 0.78 1.83
CA LEU A 58 17.38 1.97 2.41
C LEU A 58 17.55 1.84 3.93
N PHE A 59 16.58 1.25 4.63
CA PHE A 59 16.69 0.94 6.06
C PHE A 59 17.83 -0.04 6.36
N LEU A 60 17.97 -1.11 5.56
CA LEU A 60 19.07 -2.07 5.72
C LEU A 60 20.44 -1.41 5.47
N VAL A 61 20.55 -0.55 4.44
CA VAL A 61 21.78 0.22 4.18
C VAL A 61 22.11 1.15 5.34
N ALA A 62 21.13 1.90 5.85
CA ALA A 62 21.33 2.76 7.02
C ALA A 62 21.77 1.96 8.25
N THR A 63 21.20 0.77 8.44
CA THR A 63 21.55 -0.14 9.55
C THR A 63 22.99 -0.65 9.41
N ILE A 64 23.43 -1.01 8.19
CA ILE A 64 24.82 -1.40 7.94
C ILE A 64 25.77 -0.25 8.28
N PHE A 65 25.49 0.96 7.80
CA PHE A 65 26.33 2.13 8.10
C PHE A 65 26.31 2.52 9.58
N TYR A 66 25.20 2.31 10.28
CA TYR A 66 25.15 2.45 11.74
C TYR A 66 26.14 1.50 12.44
N PHE A 67 26.20 0.22 12.04
CA PHE A 67 27.16 -0.72 12.61
C PHE A 67 28.60 -0.37 12.25
N VAL A 68 28.87 0.08 11.02
CA VAL A 68 30.20 0.57 10.62
C VAL A 68 30.62 1.76 11.47
N MET A 69 29.72 2.72 11.71
CA MET A 69 29.96 3.87 12.57
C MET A 69 30.22 3.45 14.02
N ALA A 70 29.46 2.49 14.55
CA ALA A 70 29.66 1.98 15.90
C ALA A 70 31.07 1.39 16.08
N ILE A 71 31.51 0.53 15.16
CA ILE A 71 32.86 -0.06 15.19
C ILE A 71 33.93 1.02 14.97
N ALA A 72 33.72 1.94 14.03
CA ALA A 72 34.68 3.00 13.74
C ALA A 72 34.89 3.96 14.93
N SER A 73 33.85 4.16 15.75
CA SER A 73 33.88 5.09 16.89
C SER A 73 34.87 4.69 18.00
N GLU A 74 35.28 3.43 18.05
CA GLU A 74 36.28 2.93 19.00
C GLU A 74 37.73 3.08 18.49
N THR A 75 37.91 3.49 17.23
CA THR A 75 39.23 3.64 16.63
C THR A 75 39.84 5.00 16.93
N SER A 76 41.17 5.09 17.00
CA SER A 76 41.90 6.36 17.13
C SER A 76 41.99 7.15 15.82
N ASN A 77 41.41 6.66 14.72
CA ASN A 77 41.49 7.30 13.41
C ASN A 77 40.29 8.24 13.19
N GLU A 78 40.51 9.53 13.45
CA GLU A 78 39.48 10.57 13.31
C GLU A 78 38.87 10.63 11.90
N THR A 79 39.65 10.34 10.86
CA THR A 79 39.16 10.37 9.47
C THR A 79 38.12 9.28 9.23
N LEU A 80 38.33 8.07 9.76
CA LEU A 80 37.38 6.96 9.63
C LEU A 80 36.09 7.24 10.40
N VAL A 81 36.20 7.84 11.59
CA VAL A 81 35.04 8.25 12.39
C VAL A 81 34.19 9.25 11.61
N ILE A 82 34.78 10.34 11.11
CA ILE A 82 34.04 11.38 10.36
C ILE A 82 33.38 10.80 9.12
N LEU A 83 34.09 9.97 8.34
CA LEU A 83 33.55 9.34 7.14
C LEU A 83 32.35 8.44 7.48
N SER A 84 32.45 7.64 8.54
CA SER A 84 31.37 6.73 8.95
C SER A 84 30.10 7.48 9.38
N VAL A 85 30.25 8.64 10.04
CA VAL A 85 29.14 9.51 10.41
C VAL A 85 28.44 10.06 9.16
N ILE A 86 29.19 10.58 8.19
CA ILE A 86 28.61 11.11 6.95
C ILE A 86 27.84 10.02 6.20
N LEU A 87 28.43 8.83 6.09
CA LEU A 87 27.79 7.69 5.42
C LEU A 87 26.49 7.27 6.11
N PHE A 88 26.42 7.32 7.44
CA PHE A 88 25.19 7.02 8.18
C PHE A 88 24.12 8.12 8.08
N VAL A 89 24.53 9.39 8.17
CA VAL A 89 23.60 10.52 8.23
C VAL A 89 22.78 10.68 6.95
N LEU A 90 23.40 10.49 5.78
CA LEU A 90 22.71 10.63 4.49
C LEU A 90 21.46 9.73 4.34
N PRO A 91 21.55 8.40 4.46
CA PRO A 91 20.38 7.54 4.38
C PRO A 91 19.44 7.69 5.57
N ALA A 92 19.94 8.04 6.77
CA ALA A 92 19.09 8.31 7.93
C ALA A 92 18.17 9.53 7.69
N ILE A 93 18.70 10.63 7.15
CA ILE A 93 17.90 11.80 6.78
C ILE A 93 16.91 11.46 5.66
N ALA A 94 17.35 10.72 4.63
CA ALA A 94 16.46 10.30 3.55
C ALA A 94 15.28 9.48 4.07
N LEU A 95 15.53 8.53 4.98
CA LEU A 95 14.50 7.72 5.64
C LEU A 95 13.55 8.56 6.50
N PHE A 96 14.10 9.52 7.26
CA PHE A 96 13.30 10.42 8.08
C PHE A 96 12.35 11.27 7.23
N ILE A 97 12.88 11.91 6.18
CA ILE A 97 12.08 12.68 5.23
C ILE A 97 11.01 11.78 4.58
N TRP A 98 11.36 10.55 4.20
CA TRP A 98 10.43 9.62 3.57
C TRP A 98 9.24 9.30 4.48
N ILE A 99 9.45 9.00 5.77
CA ILE A 99 8.34 8.76 6.72
C ILE A 99 7.46 10.00 6.87
N VAL A 100 8.07 11.18 6.97
CA VAL A 100 7.31 12.44 7.06
C VAL A 100 6.45 12.65 5.82
N VAL A 101 7.00 12.41 4.63
CA VAL A 101 6.24 12.46 3.37
C VAL A 101 5.12 11.42 3.37
N ASP A 102 5.40 10.21 3.86
CA ASP A 102 4.39 9.15 3.97
C ASP A 102 3.24 9.50 4.90
N LEU A 103 3.46 10.27 5.96
CA LEU A 103 2.38 10.76 6.83
C LEU A 103 1.28 11.49 6.03
N PHE A 104 1.68 12.24 4.99
CA PHE A 104 0.77 12.99 4.12
C PHE A 104 0.29 12.18 2.91
N LEU A 105 1.12 11.28 2.37
CA LEU A 105 0.72 10.45 1.23
C LEU A 105 -0.20 9.30 1.61
N LEU A 106 -0.10 8.79 2.84
CA LEU A 106 -0.80 7.59 3.28
C LEU A 106 -2.34 7.65 3.10
N PRO A 107 -3.05 8.74 3.49
CA PRO A 107 -4.48 8.86 3.23
C PRO A 107 -4.85 8.70 1.76
N GLY A 108 -4.06 9.32 0.87
CA GLY A 108 -4.27 9.23 -0.57
C GLY A 108 -4.06 7.81 -1.09
N MET A 109 -3.00 7.13 -0.64
CA MET A 109 -2.72 5.75 -1.03
C MET A 109 -3.84 4.78 -0.63
N ILE A 110 -4.39 4.95 0.57
CA ILE A 110 -5.49 4.13 1.11
C ILE A 110 -6.77 4.38 0.32
N ARG A 111 -7.13 5.66 0.12
CA ARG A 111 -8.32 6.02 -0.64
C ARG A 111 -8.26 5.43 -2.05
N SER A 112 -7.17 5.64 -2.76
CA SER A 112 -7.03 5.10 -4.11
C SER A 112 -7.03 3.56 -4.13
N TYR A 113 -6.55 2.90 -3.07
CA TYR A 113 -6.62 1.44 -2.98
C TYR A 113 -8.06 0.97 -2.79
N ASN A 114 -8.79 1.54 -1.84
CA ASN A 114 -10.18 1.16 -1.56
C ASN A 114 -11.10 1.49 -2.76
N GLU A 115 -10.86 2.61 -3.45
CA GLU A 115 -11.57 2.97 -4.68
C GLU A 115 -11.33 1.95 -5.79
N ARG A 116 -10.09 1.47 -5.99
CA ARG A 116 -9.80 0.41 -6.97
C ARG A 116 -10.55 -0.88 -6.66
N ILE A 117 -10.49 -1.34 -5.42
CA ILE A 117 -11.21 -2.54 -4.99
C ILE A 117 -12.71 -2.41 -5.20
N GLU A 118 -13.28 -1.24 -4.90
CA GLU A 118 -14.69 -0.98 -5.16
C GLU A 118 -15.04 -1.10 -6.65
N GLN A 119 -14.21 -0.55 -7.53
CA GLN A 119 -14.41 -0.66 -8.98
C GLN A 119 -14.28 -2.10 -9.48
N ASP A 120 -13.33 -2.86 -8.95
CA ASP A 120 -13.14 -4.27 -9.30
C ASP A 120 -14.38 -5.11 -8.93
N ILE A 121 -14.95 -4.90 -7.74
CA ILE A 121 -16.18 -5.59 -7.29
C ILE A 121 -17.38 -5.17 -8.15
N LEU A 122 -17.51 -3.87 -8.47
CA LEU A 122 -18.57 -3.38 -9.36
C LEU A 122 -18.49 -4.02 -10.76
N GLN A 123 -17.29 -4.17 -11.29
CA GLN A 123 -17.06 -4.80 -12.59
C GLN A 123 -17.44 -6.29 -12.56
N GLU A 124 -17.16 -6.98 -11.46
CA GLU A 124 -17.55 -8.38 -11.27
C GLU A 124 -19.08 -8.56 -11.26
N ILE A 125 -19.79 -7.69 -10.54
CA ILE A 125 -21.26 -7.68 -10.50
C ILE A 125 -21.85 -7.44 -11.89
N ASP A 126 -21.32 -6.46 -12.64
CA ASP A 126 -21.79 -6.16 -14.01
C ASP A 126 -21.54 -7.34 -14.96
N ARG A 127 -20.38 -8.01 -14.83
CA ARG A 127 -20.07 -9.23 -15.59
C ARG A 127 -21.07 -10.34 -15.28
N HIS A 128 -21.39 -10.58 -14.02
CA HIS A 128 -22.38 -11.58 -13.60
C HIS A 128 -23.76 -11.30 -14.20
N ARG A 129 -24.24 -10.05 -14.08
CA ARG A 129 -25.53 -9.65 -14.65
C ARG A 129 -25.59 -9.83 -16.17
N HIS A 130 -24.53 -9.43 -16.88
CA HIS A 130 -24.46 -9.58 -18.33
C HIS A 130 -24.50 -11.06 -18.75
N MET A 131 -23.84 -11.95 -18.01
CA MET A 131 -23.90 -13.39 -18.26
C MET A 131 -25.32 -13.94 -18.05
N GLU A 132 -26.01 -13.55 -16.98
CA GLU A 132 -27.40 -13.96 -16.75
C GLU A 132 -28.34 -13.53 -17.90
N GLN A 133 -28.13 -12.33 -18.45
CA GLN A 133 -28.89 -11.83 -19.59
C GLN A 133 -28.65 -12.65 -20.85
N LEU A 134 -27.40 -13.07 -21.13
CA LEU A 134 -27.08 -13.92 -22.26
C LEU A 134 -27.72 -15.31 -22.13
N MET A 135 -27.57 -15.96 -20.97
CA MET A 135 -28.17 -17.27 -20.70
C MET A 135 -29.70 -17.24 -20.66
N GLY A 136 -30.28 -16.10 -20.27
CA GLY A 136 -31.72 -15.87 -20.34
C GLY A 136 -32.23 -15.77 -21.78
N ARG A 137 -31.41 -15.19 -22.68
CA ARG A 137 -31.72 -15.03 -24.10
C ARG A 137 -31.61 -16.34 -24.87
N ASP A 138 -30.55 -17.12 -24.65
CA ASP A 138 -30.35 -18.40 -25.34
C ASP A 138 -31.52 -19.38 -25.08
N ARG A 139 -32.06 -19.38 -23.85
CA ARG A 139 -33.22 -20.22 -23.48
C ARG A 139 -34.55 -19.79 -24.13
N GLN A 140 -34.65 -18.56 -24.62
CA GLN A 140 -35.83 -18.08 -25.36
C GLN A 140 -35.75 -18.42 -26.84
N ASP A 141 -34.56 -18.54 -27.40
CA ASP A 141 -34.34 -18.89 -28.82
C ASP A 141 -34.51 -20.42 -29.07
N GLU A 142 -34.47 -21.25 -28.02
CA GLU A 142 -34.70 -22.70 -28.06
C GLU A 142 -36.18 -23.12 -27.92
N GLN A 143 -37.10 -22.18 -27.64
CA GLN A 143 -38.55 -22.43 -27.50
C GLN A 143 -39.34 -21.93 -28.71
#